data_AF-A0A7V2RUX4-F1
#
_entry.id   AF-A0A7V2RUX4-F1
#
_cell.length_a   1.000
_cell.length_b   1.000
_cell.length_c   1.000
_cell.angle_alpha   90.00
_cell.angle_beta   90.00
_cell.angle_gamma   90.00
#
_symmetry.space_group_name_H-M   'P 1'
#
loop_
_entity.id
_entity.type
_entity.pdbx_description
1 polymer ?
#
loop_
_entity_poly.entity_id
_entity_poly.type
_entity_poly.pdbx_seq_one_letter_code
_entity_poly.pdbx_strand_id
1 'polypeptide(L)'
;MNNPFESPAFSMTALTAAINLLPNNYGRLEQMGLMPEKPVRFRSIAVEEKNGVLTLLPTLPVGAPGTVGKRGKRALRTFTIPHIPHDDVVLPEEVQGVRAFGSESEVQTLAQVMAEHLQTMRNKHAITLEHLRMGALKGVILDADGSTLYDLYQEFGITPKVVNFNLGNANTDVKKKCLAIKRHLEDNLKGERMTGIHCLVSEEFFDALTSHPKVEKAYERWQDGAALRSDMRAG
;
A
#
# COMPACT_ATOMS: atom_id res chain seq x y z
N MET A 1 -13.45 4.95 48.64
CA MET A 1 -13.84 4.49 47.30
C MET A 1 -12.68 4.85 46.40
N ASN A 2 -11.73 3.93 46.20
CA ASN A 2 -10.55 4.21 45.38
C ASN A 2 -10.98 4.18 43.92
N ASN A 3 -10.79 5.29 43.22
CA ASN A 3 -10.98 5.33 41.78
C ASN A 3 -9.91 4.44 41.13
N PRO A 4 -10.29 3.33 40.47
CA PRO A 4 -9.31 2.42 39.88
C PRO A 4 -8.49 3.10 38.76
N PHE A 5 -8.97 4.22 38.21
CA PHE A 5 -8.32 5.00 37.16
C PHE A 5 -7.30 6.04 37.66
N GLU A 6 -7.16 6.22 38.98
CA GLU A 6 -6.13 7.12 39.55
C GLU A 6 -4.74 6.45 39.64
N SER A 7 -4.63 5.16 39.29
CA SER A 7 -3.35 4.46 39.25
C SER A 7 -2.49 4.94 38.07
N PRO A 8 -1.17 5.14 38.24
CA PRO A 8 -0.25 5.58 37.17
C PRO A 8 -0.23 4.64 35.95
N ALA A 9 -0.68 3.40 36.10
CA ALA A 9 -0.87 2.44 35.01
C ALA A 9 -1.92 2.89 33.97
N PHE A 10 -2.85 3.80 34.33
CA PHE A 10 -3.88 4.35 33.45
C PHE A 10 -3.54 5.75 32.92
N SER A 11 -2.30 6.22 33.15
CA SER A 11 -1.85 7.50 32.57
C SER A 11 -1.68 7.40 31.04
N MET A 12 -1.96 8.50 30.33
CA MET A 12 -1.87 8.57 28.86
C MET A 12 -0.51 8.10 28.31
N THR A 13 0.58 8.34 29.06
CA THR A 13 1.93 7.90 28.69
C THR A 13 2.10 6.39 28.79
N ALA A 14 1.61 5.76 29.86
CA ALA A 14 1.64 4.31 30.03
C ALA A 14 0.78 3.61 28.97
N LEU A 15 -0.39 4.17 28.67
CA LEU A 15 -1.28 3.67 27.62
C LEU A 15 -0.65 3.74 26.24
N THR A 16 0.01 4.86 25.91
CA THR A 16 0.72 5.02 24.63
C THR A 16 1.88 4.01 24.49
N ALA A 17 2.60 3.74 25.58
CA ALA A 17 3.68 2.74 25.58
C ALA A 17 3.16 1.31 25.44
N ALA A 18 2.08 0.96 26.15
CA ALA A 18 1.42 -0.35 26.05
C ALA A 18 0.84 -0.58 24.65
N ILE A 19 0.27 0.48 24.07
CA ILE A 19 -0.08 0.54 22.66
C ILE A 19 1.20 0.20 21.89
N ASN A 20 2.27 0.99 21.87
CA ASN A 20 3.44 0.75 21.02
C ASN A 20 4.10 -0.65 21.10
N LEU A 21 3.89 -1.40 22.18
CA LEU A 21 4.39 -2.77 22.35
C LEU A 21 3.63 -3.83 21.54
N LEU A 22 2.36 -3.59 21.21
CA LEU A 22 1.55 -4.55 20.47
C LEU A 22 2.07 -4.67 19.02
N PRO A 23 2.31 -5.90 18.54
CA PRO A 23 2.81 -6.11 17.19
C PRO A 23 1.78 -5.61 16.17
N ASN A 24 2.25 -4.87 15.16
CA ASN A 24 1.40 -4.45 14.07
C ASN A 24 1.03 -5.68 13.23
N ASN A 25 -0.25 -5.82 12.89
CA ASN A 25 -0.69 -6.87 11.99
C ASN A 25 -0.28 -6.48 10.57
N TYR A 26 0.61 -7.29 9.99
CA TYR A 26 1.26 -6.98 8.72
C TYR A 26 0.26 -6.91 7.55
N GLY A 27 0.10 -5.73 6.98
CA GLY A 27 -0.46 -5.55 5.64
C GLY A 27 0.58 -5.90 4.56
N ARG A 28 0.13 -6.47 3.43
CA ARG A 28 1.03 -6.85 2.33
C ARG A 28 1.72 -5.63 1.70
N LEU A 29 1.05 -4.48 1.64
CA LEU A 29 1.65 -3.22 1.18
C LEU A 29 2.63 -2.64 2.18
N GLU A 30 2.30 -2.76 3.47
CA GLU A 30 3.21 -2.33 4.53
C GLU A 30 4.54 -3.06 4.45
N GLN A 31 4.52 -4.38 4.29
CA GLN A 31 5.72 -5.20 4.12
C GLN A 31 6.54 -4.81 2.89
N MET A 32 5.89 -4.33 1.83
CA MET A 32 6.58 -3.85 0.62
C MET A 32 7.26 -2.49 0.81
N GLY A 33 6.95 -1.75 1.89
CA GLY A 33 7.57 -0.48 2.20
C GLY A 33 7.32 0.63 1.15
N LEU A 34 6.26 0.50 0.34
CA LEU A 34 5.97 1.43 -0.76
C LEU A 34 5.58 2.84 -0.27
N MET A 35 5.01 2.93 0.93
CA MET A 35 4.50 4.18 1.50
C MET A 35 5.05 4.35 2.93
N PRO A 36 6.30 4.83 3.08
CA PRO A 36 6.89 5.04 4.39
C PRO A 36 6.14 6.13 5.16
N GLU A 37 5.95 5.91 6.45
CA GLU A 37 5.27 6.86 7.30
C GLU A 37 6.11 8.13 7.52
N LYS A 38 5.46 9.29 7.33
CA LYS A 38 6.06 10.58 7.65
C LYS A 38 5.04 11.43 8.41
N PRO A 39 5.16 11.54 9.74
CA PRO A 39 4.21 12.32 10.51
C PRO A 39 4.35 13.81 10.18
N VAL A 40 3.22 14.50 10.08
CA VAL A 40 3.13 15.93 9.84
C VAL A 40 2.31 16.59 10.94
N ARG A 41 2.65 17.85 11.27
CA ARG A 41 1.95 18.61 12.31
C ARG A 41 0.70 19.33 11.82
N PHE A 42 0.56 19.49 10.51
CA PHE A 42 -0.55 20.22 9.89
C PHE A 42 -1.60 19.25 9.33
N ARG A 43 -2.85 19.72 9.26
CA ARG A 43 -3.96 18.96 8.68
C ARG A 43 -3.94 18.93 7.15
N SER A 44 -3.09 19.73 6.51
CA SER A 44 -2.93 19.79 5.06
C SER A 44 -1.50 19.48 4.66
N ILE A 45 -1.34 18.69 3.59
CA ILE A 45 -0.05 18.35 2.98
C ILE A 45 -0.05 18.95 1.58
N ALA A 46 0.97 19.75 1.26
CA ALA A 46 1.18 20.25 -0.08
C ALA A 46 2.26 19.41 -0.79
N VAL A 47 1.92 18.86 -1.95
CA VAL A 47 2.81 18.08 -2.81
C VAL A 47 3.17 18.95 -4.01
N GLU A 48 4.47 19.21 -4.18
CA GLU A 48 4.99 19.96 -5.31
C GLU A 48 5.46 18.99 -6.41
N GLU A 49 4.77 18.97 -7.54
CA GLU A 49 5.19 18.22 -8.72
C GLU A 49 6.19 19.06 -9.51
N LYS A 50 7.42 18.55 -9.63
CA LYS A 50 8.48 19.16 -10.44
C LYS A 50 8.77 18.26 -11.64
N ASN A 51 8.06 18.50 -12.74
CA ASN A 51 8.33 17.80 -13.99
C ASN A 51 9.71 18.23 -14.54
N GLY A 52 10.69 17.33 -14.44
CA GLY A 52 12.00 17.49 -15.06
C GLY A 52 11.87 17.30 -16.57
N VAL A 53 11.92 18.38 -17.34
CA VAL A 53 11.90 18.28 -18.81
C VAL A 53 13.26 17.77 -19.28
N LEU A 54 13.34 16.49 -19.64
CA LEU A 54 14.48 15.93 -20.37
C LEU A 54 14.29 16.24 -21.86
N THR A 55 14.84 17.36 -22.32
CA THR A 55 14.94 17.65 -23.76
C THR A 55 16.31 17.25 -24.29
N LEU A 56 16.35 16.54 -25.42
CA LEU A 56 17.58 16.37 -26.18
C LEU A 56 18.12 17.75 -26.60
N LEU A 57 19.40 17.99 -26.35
CA LEU A 57 20.07 19.23 -26.76
C LEU A 57 20.37 19.14 -28.27
N PRO A 58 19.96 20.12 -29.09
CA PRO A 58 20.32 20.13 -30.50
C PRO A 58 21.82 20.36 -30.66
N THR A 59 22.42 19.66 -31.63
CA THR A 59 23.81 19.94 -32.03
C THR A 59 23.85 21.27 -32.77
N LEU A 60 24.74 22.16 -32.34
CA LEU A 60 24.90 23.51 -32.89
C LEU A 60 26.33 23.66 -33.45
N PRO A 61 26.52 24.46 -34.52
CA PRO A 61 27.83 24.71 -35.07
C PRO A 61 28.72 25.46 -34.07
N VAL A 62 30.04 25.26 -34.18
CA VAL A 62 31.04 25.85 -33.28
C VAL A 62 30.90 27.39 -33.33
N GLY A 63 30.62 28.01 -32.18
CA GLY A 63 30.43 29.46 -32.04
C GLY A 63 28.97 29.94 -31.96
N ALA A 64 27.99 29.05 -32.10
CA ALA A 64 26.58 29.41 -31.89
C ALA A 64 26.27 29.61 -30.38
N PRO A 65 25.33 30.52 -30.02
CA PRO A 65 24.89 30.68 -28.64
C PRO A 65 24.26 29.38 -28.11
N GLY A 66 24.65 29.00 -26.89
CA GLY A 66 24.17 27.78 -26.23
C GLY A 66 22.65 27.80 -26.02
N THR A 67 22.04 26.62 -26.00
CA THR A 67 20.61 26.47 -25.69
C THR A 67 20.33 26.81 -24.23
N VAL A 68 19.34 27.67 -24.00
CA VAL A 68 18.90 28.03 -22.64
C VAL A 68 18.07 26.90 -22.04
N GLY A 69 18.45 26.45 -20.85
CA GLY A 69 17.73 25.41 -20.12
C GLY A 69 16.32 25.88 -19.75
N LYS A 70 15.29 25.22 -20.30
CA LYS A 70 13.91 25.44 -19.87
C LYS A 70 13.75 24.86 -18.46
N ARG A 71 13.42 25.72 -17.49
CA ARG A 71 13.09 25.26 -16.13
C ARG A 71 11.73 24.59 -16.14
N GLY A 72 11.63 23.41 -15.54
CA GLY A 72 10.37 22.70 -15.34
C GLY A 72 9.38 23.57 -14.55
N LYS A 73 8.13 23.63 -15.02
CA LYS A 73 7.04 24.29 -14.28
C LYS A 73 6.73 23.47 -13.04
N ARG A 74 6.48 24.16 -11.92
CA ARG A 74 6.10 23.52 -10.65
C ARG A 74 4.58 23.62 -10.48
N ALA A 75 3.93 22.53 -10.15
CA ALA A 75 2.53 22.51 -9.78
C ALA A 75 2.42 22.15 -8.30
N LEU A 76 1.72 22.98 -7.53
CA LEU A 76 1.45 22.71 -6.13
C LEU A 76 0.05 22.12 -6.01
N ARG A 77 -0.08 20.94 -5.40
CA ARG A 77 -1.37 20.35 -5.04
C ARG A 77 -1.45 20.21 -3.53
N THR A 78 -2.62 20.46 -2.96
CA THR A 78 -2.83 20.37 -1.51
C THR A 78 -3.85 19.30 -1.20
N PHE A 79 -3.52 18.40 -0.28
CA PHE A 79 -4.39 17.36 0.22
C PHE A 79 -4.73 17.63 1.68
N THR A 80 -6.00 17.47 2.05
CA THR A 80 -6.46 17.55 3.45
C THR A 80 -6.50 16.15 4.04
N ILE A 81 -5.88 15.97 5.21
CA ILE A 81 -5.82 14.70 5.94
C ILE A 81 -7.20 14.40 6.55
N PRO A 82 -7.80 13.23 6.25
CA PRO A 82 -9.07 12.82 6.85
C PRO A 82 -8.90 12.51 8.34
N HIS A 83 -9.92 12.80 9.14
CA HIS A 83 -9.94 12.51 10.56
C HIS A 83 -10.78 11.26 10.80
N ILE A 84 -10.20 10.22 11.40
CA ILE A 84 -10.83 8.92 11.65
C ILE A 84 -10.91 8.70 13.16
N PRO A 85 -11.91 9.25 13.86
CA PRO A 85 -12.10 8.99 15.28
C PRO A 85 -12.64 7.57 15.49
N HIS A 86 -12.15 6.89 16.52
CA HIS A 86 -12.69 5.61 16.96
C HIS A 86 -12.74 5.57 18.48
N ASP A 87 -13.96 5.55 19.01
CA ASP A 87 -14.23 5.50 20.44
C ASP A 87 -14.74 4.11 20.83
N ASP A 88 -14.40 3.68 22.03
CA ASP A 88 -14.85 2.41 22.61
C ASP A 88 -15.16 2.59 24.10
N VAL A 89 -15.99 1.73 24.66
CA VAL A 89 -16.43 1.79 26.06
C VAL A 89 -16.18 0.46 26.74
N VAL A 90 -15.65 0.52 27.97
CA VAL A 90 -15.52 -0.67 28.82
C VAL A 90 -16.70 -0.70 29.77
N LEU A 91 -17.52 -1.74 29.68
CA LEU A 91 -18.73 -1.90 30.47
C LEU A 91 -18.43 -2.73 31.74
N PRO A 92 -19.15 -2.50 32.86
CA PRO A 92 -18.94 -3.27 34.09
C PRO A 92 -19.12 -4.78 33.92
N GLU A 93 -19.98 -5.20 32.99
CA GLU A 93 -20.24 -6.61 32.66
C GLU A 93 -19.05 -7.34 32.04
N GLU A 94 -18.12 -6.61 31.41
CA GLU A 94 -16.91 -7.17 30.80
C GLU A 94 -15.80 -7.41 31.82
N VAL A 95 -15.94 -6.85 33.02
CA VAL A 95 -14.93 -6.92 34.10
C VAL A 95 -15.45 -7.76 35.27
N GLN A 96 -16.74 -7.67 35.58
CA GLN A 96 -17.31 -8.35 36.75
C GLN A 96 -17.71 -9.78 36.43
N GLY A 97 -17.04 -10.73 37.10
CA GLY A 97 -17.39 -12.15 37.02
C GLY A 97 -16.91 -12.85 35.74
N VAL A 98 -16.19 -12.13 34.87
CA VAL A 98 -15.56 -12.70 33.68
C VAL A 98 -14.16 -13.20 34.05
N ARG A 99 -13.88 -14.42 33.60
CA ARG A 99 -12.62 -15.10 33.84
C ARG A 99 -11.63 -14.73 32.74
N ALA A 100 -10.37 -14.50 33.10
CA ALA A 100 -9.35 -14.15 32.12
C ALA A 100 -9.18 -15.28 31.08
N PHE A 101 -9.17 -14.90 29.80
CA PHE A 101 -9.03 -15.82 28.69
C PHE A 101 -7.74 -16.66 28.84
N GLY A 102 -7.86 -17.98 28.85
CA GLY A 102 -6.72 -18.92 28.92
C GLY A 102 -6.20 -19.27 30.32
N SER A 103 -6.78 -18.76 31.42
CA SER A 103 -6.36 -19.13 32.79
C SER A 103 -7.48 -19.83 33.55
N GLU A 104 -7.21 -20.94 34.25
CA GLU A 104 -7.97 -21.58 35.36
C GLU A 104 -8.88 -20.73 36.25
N SER A 105 -8.27 -19.65 36.72
CA SER A 105 -8.35 -19.26 38.13
C SER A 105 -8.21 -17.76 38.35
N GLU A 106 -7.82 -17.01 37.32
CA GLU A 106 -7.66 -15.57 37.42
C GLU A 106 -8.90 -14.85 36.90
N VAL A 107 -9.38 -13.90 37.71
CA VAL A 107 -10.46 -12.98 37.33
C VAL A 107 -9.88 -11.98 36.33
N GLN A 108 -10.64 -11.67 35.27
CA GLN A 108 -10.20 -10.71 34.27
C GLN A 108 -9.99 -9.34 34.93
N THR A 109 -8.79 -8.80 34.78
CA THR A 109 -8.47 -7.49 35.36
C THR A 109 -8.96 -6.38 34.43
N LEU A 110 -9.38 -5.25 35.01
CA LEU A 110 -9.74 -4.04 34.25
C LEU A 110 -8.63 -3.63 33.26
N ALA A 111 -7.37 -3.82 33.64
CA ALA A 111 -6.22 -3.52 32.79
C ALA A 111 -6.12 -4.44 31.55
N GLN A 112 -6.48 -5.73 31.69
CA GLN A 112 -6.50 -6.68 30.58
C GLN A 112 -7.63 -6.36 29.58
N VAL A 113 -8.85 -6.12 30.07
CA VAL A 113 -9.98 -5.70 29.21
C VAL A 113 -9.61 -4.45 28.44
N MET A 114 -9.11 -3.42 29.13
CA MET A 114 -8.70 -2.18 28.49
C MET A 114 -7.58 -2.40 27.45
N ALA A 115 -6.61 -3.28 27.70
CA ALA A 115 -5.58 -3.61 26.73
C ALA A 115 -6.14 -4.31 25.47
N GLU A 116 -7.12 -5.21 25.63
CA GLU A 116 -7.81 -5.88 24.52
C GLU A 116 -8.61 -4.91 23.65
N HIS A 117 -9.35 -3.97 24.26
CA HIS A 117 -10.04 -2.91 23.54
C HIS A 117 -9.05 -2.02 22.77
N LEU A 118 -7.97 -1.56 23.42
CA LEU A 118 -6.92 -0.76 22.76
C LEU A 118 -6.24 -1.51 21.61
N GLN A 119 -6.02 -2.82 21.76
CA GLN A 119 -5.49 -3.67 20.69
C GLN A 119 -6.46 -3.75 19.51
N THR A 120 -7.75 -3.94 19.79
CA THR A 120 -8.79 -4.01 18.75
C THR A 120 -8.92 -2.68 18.01
N MET A 121 -8.90 -1.56 18.73
CA MET A 121 -8.90 -0.21 18.14
C MET A 121 -7.70 0.01 17.23
N ARG A 122 -6.49 -0.35 17.68
CA ARG A 122 -5.31 -0.31 16.81
C ARG A 122 -5.50 -1.15 15.56
N ASN A 123 -5.97 -2.39 15.69
CA ASN A 123 -6.09 -3.29 14.55
C ASN A 123 -7.04 -2.71 13.49
N LYS A 124 -8.12 -2.06 13.91
CA LYS A 124 -9.02 -1.33 13.00
C LYS A 124 -8.31 -0.16 12.31
N HIS A 125 -7.49 0.61 13.03
CA HIS A 125 -6.68 1.67 12.42
C HIS A 125 -5.63 1.13 11.43
N ALA A 126 -4.99 0.00 11.73
CA ALA A 126 -4.02 -0.62 10.81
C ALA A 126 -4.70 -1.11 9.52
N ILE A 127 -5.88 -1.74 9.62
CA ILE A 127 -6.64 -2.22 8.46
C ILE A 127 -7.15 -1.05 7.60
N THR A 128 -7.65 0.02 8.22
CA THR A 128 -8.09 1.21 7.49
C THR A 128 -6.92 1.90 6.79
N LEU A 129 -5.75 1.97 7.40
CA LEU A 129 -4.54 2.48 6.75
C LEU A 129 -4.17 1.65 5.52
N GLU A 130 -4.22 0.32 5.63
CA GLU A 130 -3.93 -0.57 4.50
C GLU A 130 -4.96 -0.43 3.37
N HIS A 131 -6.24 -0.25 3.71
CA HIS A 131 -7.29 0.05 2.72
C HIS A 131 -7.01 1.36 1.96
N LEU A 132 -6.62 2.42 2.67
CA LEU A 132 -6.25 3.70 2.06
C LEU A 132 -5.01 3.56 1.15
N ARG A 133 -3.99 2.79 1.57
CA ARG A 133 -2.81 2.49 0.75
C ARG A 133 -3.18 1.73 -0.53
N MET A 134 -4.08 0.75 -0.43
CA MET A 134 -4.61 0.03 -1.59
C MET A 134 -5.40 0.95 -2.52
N GLY A 135 -6.23 1.85 -1.98
CA GLY A 135 -6.95 2.86 -2.75
C GLY A 135 -6.01 3.79 -3.51
N ALA A 136 -4.95 4.26 -2.84
CA ALA A 136 -3.92 5.09 -3.46
C ALA A 136 -3.20 4.38 -4.62
N LEU A 137 -2.93 3.07 -4.52
CA LEU A 137 -2.36 2.29 -5.63
C LEU A 137 -3.34 2.08 -6.79
N LYS A 138 -4.64 1.95 -6.50
CA LYS A 138 -5.70 1.90 -7.53
C LYS A 138 -5.96 3.28 -8.15
N GLY A 139 -5.41 4.35 -7.58
CA GLY A 139 -5.58 5.73 -8.03
C GLY A 139 -6.84 6.43 -7.53
N VAL A 140 -7.72 5.73 -6.81
CA VAL A 140 -8.91 6.32 -6.19
C VAL A 140 -8.94 5.93 -4.72
N ILE A 141 -8.83 6.92 -3.84
CA ILE A 141 -8.91 6.73 -2.40
C ILE A 141 -10.38 6.73 -2.02
N LEU A 142 -10.86 5.60 -1.53
CA LEU A 142 -12.22 5.41 -1.06
C LEU A 142 -12.26 5.45 0.46
N ASP A 143 -13.31 6.02 1.01
CA ASP A 143 -13.65 5.90 2.43
C ASP A 143 -14.28 4.54 2.74
N ALA A 144 -14.50 4.25 4.02
CA ALA A 144 -15.14 3.01 4.47
C ALA A 144 -16.56 2.82 3.88
N ASP A 145 -17.29 3.92 3.65
CA ASP A 145 -18.63 3.92 3.07
C ASP A 145 -18.65 3.82 1.53
N GLY A 146 -17.46 3.71 0.90
CA GLY A 146 -17.32 3.67 -0.56
C GLY A 146 -17.42 5.03 -1.24
N SER A 147 -17.52 6.12 -0.48
CA SER A 147 -17.42 7.48 -1.01
C SER A 147 -15.97 7.78 -1.47
N THR A 148 -15.81 8.61 -2.49
CA THR A 148 -14.50 8.99 -3.00
C THR A 148 -13.93 10.14 -2.17
N LEU A 149 -12.81 9.90 -1.48
CA LEU A 149 -12.07 10.94 -0.75
C LEU A 149 -11.24 11.78 -1.74
N TYR A 150 -10.46 11.11 -2.57
CA TYR A 150 -9.65 11.74 -3.61
C TYR A 150 -9.51 10.82 -4.82
N ASP A 151 -9.70 11.38 -6.01
CA ASP A 151 -9.34 10.75 -7.28
C ASP A 151 -7.96 11.25 -7.71
N LEU A 152 -6.94 10.42 -7.49
CA LEU A 152 -5.56 10.75 -7.83
C LEU A 152 -5.36 10.81 -9.35
N TYR A 153 -6.17 10.11 -10.16
CA TYR A 153 -6.06 10.23 -11.61
C TYR A 153 -6.47 11.62 -12.10
N GLN A 154 -7.54 12.17 -11.54
CA GLN A 154 -7.99 13.53 -11.85
C GLN A 154 -7.01 14.56 -11.33
N GLU A 155 -6.60 14.42 -10.06
CA GLU A 155 -5.64 15.33 -9.46
C GLU A 155 -4.35 15.37 -10.28
N PHE A 156 -3.72 14.21 -10.56
CA PHE A 156 -2.48 14.13 -11.31
C PHE A 156 -2.63 14.25 -12.84
N GLY A 157 -3.85 14.31 -13.37
CA GLY A 157 -4.11 14.37 -14.82
C GLY A 157 -3.61 13.13 -15.57
N ILE A 158 -3.64 11.97 -14.93
CA ILE A 158 -3.17 10.69 -15.48
C ILE A 158 -4.37 9.91 -16.00
N THR A 159 -4.34 9.50 -17.26
CA THR A 159 -5.41 8.66 -17.82
C THR A 159 -5.20 7.20 -17.42
N PRO A 160 -6.16 6.54 -16.74
CA PRO A 160 -6.02 5.14 -16.34
C PRO A 160 -6.06 4.23 -17.57
N LYS A 161 -5.10 3.31 -17.68
CA LYS A 161 -5.12 2.27 -18.72
C LYS A 161 -5.73 0.99 -18.16
N VAL A 162 -6.91 0.64 -18.66
CA VAL A 162 -7.57 -0.64 -18.36
C VAL A 162 -7.17 -1.67 -19.41
N VAL A 163 -6.64 -2.81 -18.99
CA VAL A 163 -6.29 -3.93 -19.88
C VAL A 163 -7.15 -5.14 -19.52
N ASN A 164 -8.11 -5.47 -20.39
CA ASN A 164 -8.86 -6.72 -20.25
C ASN A 164 -8.02 -7.90 -20.77
N PHE A 165 -7.80 -8.88 -19.89
CA PHE A 165 -7.03 -10.10 -20.16
C PHE A 165 -7.83 -11.20 -20.85
N ASN A 166 -9.17 -11.17 -20.81
CA ASN A 166 -10.07 -12.15 -21.46
C ASN A 166 -9.62 -13.61 -21.28
N LEU A 167 -9.44 -14.02 -20.01
CA LEU A 167 -8.87 -15.32 -19.62
C LEU A 167 -9.79 -16.52 -19.91
N GLY A 168 -11.07 -16.28 -20.21
CA GLY A 168 -12.01 -17.35 -20.59
C GLY A 168 -11.84 -17.89 -22.02
N ASN A 169 -10.98 -17.30 -22.85
CA ASN A 169 -10.73 -17.75 -24.21
C ASN A 169 -9.33 -18.35 -24.34
N ALA A 170 -9.25 -19.64 -24.62
CA ALA A 170 -8.00 -20.41 -24.76
C ALA A 170 -7.04 -19.87 -25.85
N ASN A 171 -7.56 -19.10 -26.82
CA ASN A 171 -6.76 -18.50 -27.88
C ASN A 171 -6.15 -17.15 -27.50
N THR A 172 -6.51 -16.54 -26.37
CA THR A 172 -6.01 -15.23 -25.99
C THR A 172 -4.49 -15.24 -25.76
N ASP A 173 -3.77 -14.26 -26.32
CA ASP A 173 -2.33 -14.09 -26.08
C ASP A 173 -2.07 -13.32 -24.78
N VAL A 174 -2.10 -14.05 -23.66
CA VAL A 174 -1.82 -13.52 -22.31
C VAL A 174 -0.47 -12.81 -22.26
N LYS A 175 0.58 -13.36 -22.91
CA LYS A 175 1.92 -12.75 -22.97
C LYS A 175 1.90 -11.35 -23.60
N LYS A 176 1.13 -11.15 -24.67
CA LYS A 176 1.04 -9.86 -25.36
C LYS A 176 0.36 -8.81 -24.47
N LYS A 177 -0.64 -9.23 -23.68
CA LYS A 177 -1.32 -8.37 -22.69
C LYS A 177 -0.37 -7.97 -21.56
N CYS A 178 0.41 -8.90 -21.01
CA CYS A 178 1.45 -8.60 -20.02
C CYS A 178 2.49 -7.60 -20.57
N LEU A 179 2.98 -7.82 -21.80
CA LEU A 179 3.93 -6.91 -22.44
C LEU A 179 3.33 -5.52 -22.70
N ALA A 180 2.04 -5.43 -23.02
CA ALA A 180 1.36 -4.16 -23.21
C ALA A 180 1.25 -3.34 -21.90
N ILE A 181 1.24 -4.01 -20.74
CA ILE A 181 1.33 -3.36 -19.42
C ILE A 181 2.77 -2.90 -19.18
N LYS A 182 3.77 -3.75 -19.42
CA LYS A 182 5.18 -3.37 -19.26
C LYS A 182 5.55 -2.15 -20.11
N ARG A 183 5.19 -2.18 -21.39
CA ARG A 183 5.42 -1.05 -22.33
C ARG A 183 4.74 0.22 -21.86
N HIS A 184 3.50 0.12 -21.35
CA HIS A 184 2.81 1.28 -20.82
C HIS A 184 3.52 1.87 -19.60
N LEU A 185 4.03 1.03 -18.71
CA LEU A 185 4.81 1.50 -17.57
C LEU A 185 6.11 2.16 -18.04
N GLU A 186 6.83 1.54 -18.97
CA GLU A 186 8.06 2.06 -19.61
C GLU A 186 7.83 3.44 -20.27
N ASP A 187 6.77 3.59 -21.05
CA ASP A 187 6.44 4.87 -21.71
C ASP A 187 6.10 5.98 -20.69
N ASN A 188 5.49 5.62 -19.56
CA ASN A 188 5.07 6.57 -18.52
C ASN A 188 6.11 6.83 -17.43
N LEU A 189 7.27 6.14 -17.44
CA LEU A 189 8.35 6.36 -16.48
C LEU A 189 9.06 7.71 -16.64
N LYS A 190 8.77 8.49 -17.70
CA LYS A 190 9.16 9.91 -17.91
C LYS A 190 10.60 10.27 -17.49
N GLY A 191 11.56 9.34 -17.64
CA GLY A 191 12.98 9.56 -17.33
C GLY A 191 13.53 8.83 -16.10
N GLU A 192 12.71 8.09 -15.35
CA GLU A 192 13.17 7.25 -14.23
C GLU A 192 13.52 5.82 -14.67
N ARG A 193 14.31 5.13 -13.83
CA ARG A 193 14.72 3.74 -14.05
C ARG A 193 13.81 2.79 -13.30
N MET A 194 13.29 1.78 -13.99
CA MET A 194 12.50 0.71 -13.38
C MET A 194 13.43 -0.37 -12.82
N THR A 195 13.25 -0.74 -11.55
CA THR A 195 13.94 -1.90 -10.93
C THR A 195 13.13 -3.20 -11.10
N GLY A 196 11.80 -3.11 -11.10
CA GLY A 196 10.91 -4.25 -11.29
C GLY A 196 9.45 -3.82 -11.38
N ILE A 197 8.58 -4.75 -11.79
CA ILE A 197 7.12 -4.57 -11.80
C ILE A 197 6.54 -5.59 -10.84
N HIS A 198 5.84 -5.11 -9.83
CA HIS A 198 5.04 -5.94 -8.94
C HIS A 198 3.56 -5.69 -9.20
N CYS A 199 2.78 -6.76 -9.37
CA CYS A 199 1.34 -6.67 -9.57
C CYS A 199 0.64 -7.38 -8.41
N LEU A 200 -0.32 -6.69 -7.80
CA LEU A 200 -1.24 -7.28 -6.83
C LEU A 200 -2.50 -7.70 -7.54
N VAL A 201 -2.97 -8.91 -7.24
CA VAL A 201 -4.03 -9.55 -7.99
C VAL A 201 -4.96 -10.31 -7.04
N SER A 202 -6.23 -10.43 -7.41
CA SER A 202 -7.19 -11.29 -6.69
C SER A 202 -6.90 -12.76 -6.92
N GLU A 203 -7.37 -13.60 -6.00
CA GLU A 203 -7.30 -15.06 -6.07
C GLU A 203 -7.94 -15.59 -7.36
N GLU A 204 -9.17 -15.18 -7.67
CA GLU A 204 -9.89 -15.60 -8.88
C GLU A 204 -9.12 -15.31 -10.18
N PHE A 205 -8.46 -14.15 -10.27
CA PHE A 205 -7.66 -13.82 -11.44
C PHE A 205 -6.38 -14.64 -11.47
N PHE A 206 -5.75 -14.87 -10.31
CA PHE A 206 -4.54 -15.67 -10.24
C PHE A 206 -4.81 -17.12 -10.67
N ASP A 207 -5.91 -17.70 -10.23
CA ASP A 207 -6.34 -19.05 -10.62
C ASP A 207 -6.70 -19.13 -12.10
N ALA A 208 -7.42 -18.12 -12.63
CA ALA A 208 -7.72 -18.05 -14.06
C ALA A 208 -6.46 -17.83 -14.92
N LEU A 209 -5.43 -17.18 -14.37
CA LEU A 209 -4.16 -16.96 -15.06
C LEU A 209 -3.33 -18.24 -15.09
N THR A 210 -3.24 -18.97 -13.97
CA THR A 210 -2.45 -20.20 -13.86
C THR A 210 -3.07 -21.36 -14.63
N SER A 211 -4.41 -21.50 -14.63
CA SER A 211 -5.14 -22.54 -15.38
C SER A 211 -5.20 -22.31 -16.89
N HIS A 212 -4.71 -21.18 -17.39
CA HIS A 212 -4.77 -20.89 -18.82
C HIS A 212 -3.76 -21.78 -19.60
N PRO A 213 -4.15 -22.51 -20.65
CA PRO A 213 -3.29 -23.50 -21.32
C PRO A 213 -1.97 -22.96 -21.86
N LYS A 214 -1.93 -21.68 -22.26
CA LYS A 214 -0.69 -21.02 -22.72
C LYS A 214 0.25 -20.64 -21.57
N VAL A 215 -0.28 -20.45 -20.36
CA VAL A 215 0.51 -20.12 -19.16
C VAL A 215 1.09 -21.39 -18.57
N GLU A 216 0.32 -22.47 -18.46
CA GLU A 216 0.81 -23.79 -18.06
C GLU A 216 1.98 -24.24 -18.94
N LYS A 217 1.79 -24.23 -20.28
CA LYS A 217 2.87 -24.55 -21.23
C LYS A 217 4.08 -23.63 -21.11
N ALA A 218 3.89 -22.37 -20.69
CA ALA A 218 5.01 -21.46 -20.46
C ALA A 218 5.74 -21.78 -19.15
N TYR A 219 5.01 -22.21 -18.12
CA TYR A 219 5.54 -22.60 -16.83
C TYR A 219 6.30 -23.93 -16.92
N GLU A 220 5.73 -24.94 -17.59
CA GLU A 220 6.39 -26.22 -17.90
C GLU A 220 7.71 -25.98 -18.63
N ARG A 221 7.70 -25.21 -19.72
CA ARG A 221 8.92 -24.85 -20.47
C ARG A 221 9.93 -24.05 -19.64
N TRP A 222 9.46 -23.26 -18.69
CA TRP A 222 10.35 -22.52 -17.79
C TRP A 222 11.03 -23.45 -16.80
N GLN A 223 10.31 -24.45 -16.27
CA GLN A 223 10.85 -25.47 -15.39
C GLN A 223 11.80 -26.43 -16.13
N ASP A 224 11.43 -26.91 -17.31
CA ASP A 224 12.28 -27.76 -18.15
C ASP A 224 13.54 -27.00 -18.61
N GLY A 225 13.39 -25.70 -18.91
CA GLY A 225 14.50 -24.81 -19.25
C GLY A 225 15.30 -24.31 -18.05
N ALA A 226 14.96 -24.68 -16.80
CA ALA A 226 15.76 -24.33 -15.63
C ALA A 226 17.09 -25.07 -15.63
N ALA A 227 17.09 -26.37 -15.98
CA ALA A 227 18.29 -27.20 -16.09
C ALA A 227 19.27 -26.72 -17.19
N LEU A 228 18.75 -26.06 -18.24
CA LEU A 228 19.56 -25.48 -19.33
C LEU A 228 20.07 -24.05 -19.02
N ARG A 229 19.54 -23.39 -17.99
CA ARG A 229 19.93 -22.01 -17.58
C ARG A 229 20.87 -21.98 -16.39
N SER A 230 20.82 -22.98 -15.52
CA SER A 230 21.85 -23.22 -14.51
C SER A 230 23.03 -23.89 -15.19
N ASP A 231 24.20 -23.25 -15.18
CA ASP A 231 25.43 -23.91 -15.60
C ASP A 231 25.68 -25.12 -14.69
N MET A 232 25.42 -26.33 -15.21
CA MET A 232 25.57 -27.60 -14.49
C MET A 232 27.04 -28.03 -14.41
N ARG A 233 27.97 -27.24 -14.96
CA ARG A 233 29.40 -27.42 -14.73
C ARG A 233 29.83 -26.52 -13.57
N ALA A 234 29.91 -27.11 -12.38
CA ALA A 234 30.85 -26.63 -11.38
C ALA A 234 32.27 -26.81 -11.95
N GLY A 235 32.93 -25.69 -12.26
CA GLY A 235 34.39 -25.66 -12.25
C GLY A 235 34.90 -25.71 -10.82
#